data_AF-A0A849H1G0-F1
#
_entry.id   AF-A0A849H1G0-F1
#
_cell.length_a   1.000
_cell.length_b   1.000
_cell.length_c   1.000
_cell.angle_alpha   90.00
_cell.angle_beta   90.00
_cell.angle_gamma   90.00
#
_symmetry.space_group_name_H-M   'P 1'
#
loop_
_entity.id
_entity.type
_entity.pdbx_description
1 polymer ?
#
loop_
_entity_poly.entity_id
_entity_poly.type
_entity_poly.pdbx_seq_one_letter_code
_entity_poly.pdbx_strand_id
1 'polypeptide(L)'
;MGRLIVWLLVGAGIWMGLWVAGSILYERGLNAWIEARRAEGWAADVQNLDVAGFPNRFDTTLTDVRMADPVTGVAWSAPFVQFLSLAYKPHQVIAVLPEQHVFSTPLQTMTIDHERARGSLFLGASTALPLERAVIVIDALNVSSSLGWDVTLGQGRVAAEAVAAANDTYRIGAEFSGLTPSLGTRAVLDPGDVLPDTVETVRLDATLAFTDPWDRSAIEVARPQITAIDL
;
A
#
# COMPACT_ATOMS: atom_id res chain seq x y z
N MET A 1 -36.43 21.93 25.51
CA MET A 1 -35.00 21.57 25.56
C MET A 1 -34.75 20.08 25.80
N GLY A 2 -35.36 19.42 26.79
CA GLY A 2 -35.11 17.99 27.07
C GLY A 2 -35.36 17.01 25.90
N ARG A 3 -36.39 17.23 25.09
CA ARG A 3 -36.68 16.38 23.91
C ARG A 3 -35.56 16.42 22.84
N LEU A 4 -34.93 17.58 22.66
CA LEU A 4 -33.83 17.72 21.69
C LEU A 4 -32.58 16.95 22.17
N ILE A 5 -32.28 17.03 23.47
CA ILE A 5 -31.18 16.29 24.09
C ILE A 5 -31.38 14.79 23.92
N VAL A 6 -32.61 14.29 24.15
CA VAL A 6 -32.93 12.87 23.93
C VAL A 6 -32.69 12.45 22.48
N TRP A 7 -33.15 13.23 21.49
CA TRP A 7 -32.92 12.91 20.08
C TRP A 7 -31.43 12.94 19.71
N LEU A 8 -30.66 13.88 20.25
CA LEU A 8 -29.21 13.94 20.05
C LEU A 8 -28.51 12.71 20.64
N LEU A 9 -28.88 12.29 21.86
CA LEU A 9 -28.32 11.10 22.50
C LEU A 9 -28.69 9.83 21.75
N VAL A 10 -29.91 9.72 21.23
CA VAL A 10 -30.34 8.59 20.40
C VAL A 10 -29.53 8.55 19.10
N GLY A 11 -29.40 9.68 18.40
CA GLY A 11 -28.59 9.77 17.18
C GLY A 11 -27.13 9.40 17.41
N ALA A 12 -26.54 9.90 18.50
CA ALA A 12 -25.19 9.52 18.91
C ALA A 12 -25.10 8.01 19.22
N GLY A 13 -26.04 7.46 19.99
CA GLY A 13 -26.07 6.03 20.32
C GLY A 13 -26.18 5.13 19.09
N ILE A 14 -26.99 5.51 18.10
CA ILE A 14 -27.08 4.80 16.82
C ILE A 14 -25.75 4.86 16.08
N TRP A 15 -25.14 6.04 15.96
CA TRP A 15 -23.85 6.20 15.30
C TRP A 15 -22.75 5.36 15.96
N MET A 16 -22.69 5.37 17.28
CA MET A 16 -21.76 4.55 18.07
C MET A 16 -22.00 3.05 17.84
N GLY A 17 -23.27 2.62 17.81
CA GLY A 17 -23.63 1.23 17.51
C GLY A 17 -23.23 0.80 16.10
N LEU A 18 -23.46 1.67 15.10
CA LEU A 18 -23.03 1.43 13.72
C LEU A 18 -21.50 1.35 13.61
N TRP A 19 -20.77 2.19 14.34
CA TRP A 19 -19.31 2.13 14.38
C TRP A 19 -18.82 0.80 14.94
N VAL A 20 -19.37 0.35 16.07
CA VAL A 20 -18.98 -0.94 16.70
C VAL A 20 -19.27 -2.12 15.77
N ALA A 21 -20.42 -2.11 15.09
CA ALA A 21 -20.72 -3.13 14.09
C ALA A 21 -19.72 -3.10 12.92
N GLY A 22 -19.35 -1.90 12.46
CA GLY A 22 -18.36 -1.70 11.40
C GLY A 22 -16.96 -2.17 11.78
N SER A 23 -16.48 -1.85 12.98
CA SER A 23 -15.15 -2.26 13.44
C SER A 23 -15.03 -3.78 13.52
N ILE A 24 -16.06 -4.45 14.05
CA ILE A 24 -16.13 -5.92 14.12
C ILE A 24 -16.13 -6.54 12.72
N LEU A 25 -16.88 -5.96 11.77
CA LEU A 25 -16.91 -6.46 10.40
C LEU A 25 -15.56 -6.31 9.71
N TYR A 26 -14.86 -5.19 9.94
CA TYR A 26 -13.55 -4.92 9.37
C TYR A 26 -12.49 -5.90 9.90
N GLU A 27 -12.44 -6.08 11.22
CA GLU A 27 -11.57 -7.06 11.88
C GLU A 27 -11.84 -8.49 11.37
N ARG A 28 -13.11 -8.90 11.29
CA ARG A 28 -13.47 -10.22 10.75
C ARG A 28 -13.10 -10.39 9.29
N GLY A 29 -13.29 -9.36 8.47
CA GLY A 29 -12.97 -9.39 7.04
C GLY A 29 -11.47 -9.57 6.81
N LEU A 30 -10.63 -8.85 7.55
CA LEU A 30 -9.18 -8.99 7.47
C LEU A 30 -8.70 -10.34 7.99
N ASN A 31 -9.21 -10.80 9.13
CA ASN A 31 -8.87 -12.12 9.65
C ASN A 31 -9.27 -13.24 8.67
N ALA A 32 -10.46 -13.14 8.06
CA ALA A 32 -10.90 -14.09 7.04
C ALA A 32 -10.00 -14.05 5.78
N TRP A 33 -9.55 -12.86 5.37
CA TRP A 33 -8.62 -12.73 4.25
C TRP A 33 -7.25 -13.35 4.56
N ILE A 34 -6.69 -13.10 5.76
CA ILE A 34 -5.42 -13.71 6.21
C ILE A 34 -5.55 -15.23 6.23
N GLU A 35 -6.65 -15.76 6.77
CA GLU A 35 -6.88 -17.20 6.84
C GLU A 35 -7.07 -17.82 5.44
N ALA A 36 -7.73 -17.13 4.52
CA ALA A 36 -7.84 -17.56 3.14
C ALA A 36 -6.45 -17.64 2.47
N ARG A 37 -5.56 -16.66 2.72
CA ARG A 37 -4.17 -16.71 2.21
C ARG A 37 -3.41 -17.90 2.79
N ARG A 38 -3.57 -18.21 4.08
CA ARG A 38 -2.98 -19.42 4.69
C ARG A 38 -3.49 -20.71 4.06
N ALA A 39 -4.79 -20.78 3.76
CA ALA A 39 -5.39 -21.92 3.08
C ALA A 39 -4.84 -22.13 1.66
N GLU A 40 -4.41 -21.05 0.99
CA GLU A 40 -3.70 -21.07 -0.29
C GLU A 40 -2.20 -21.38 -0.14
N GLY A 41 -1.72 -21.67 1.07
CA GLY A 41 -0.33 -22.05 1.36
C GLY A 41 0.61 -20.88 1.66
N TRP A 42 0.09 -19.65 1.79
CA TRP A 42 0.91 -18.51 2.19
C TRP A 42 1.31 -18.61 3.65
N ALA A 43 2.56 -18.27 3.96
CA ALA A 43 2.96 -18.00 5.33
C ALA A 43 2.53 -16.57 5.69
N ALA A 44 1.27 -16.41 6.08
CA ALA A 44 0.67 -15.13 6.47
C ALA A 44 0.50 -15.06 8.00
N ASP A 45 1.57 -14.67 8.70
CA ASP A 45 1.58 -14.49 10.15
C ASP A 45 1.35 -13.03 10.52
N VAL A 46 0.43 -12.81 11.44
CA VAL A 46 0.10 -11.51 12.03
C VAL A 46 -0.15 -11.77 13.50
N GLN A 47 0.60 -11.10 14.38
CA GLN A 47 0.51 -11.35 15.81
C GLN A 47 -0.77 -10.76 16.40
N ASN A 48 -1.05 -9.48 16.11
CA ASN A 48 -2.25 -8.80 16.57
C ASN A 48 -2.86 -8.00 15.43
N LEU A 49 -4.19 -7.91 15.45
CA LEU A 49 -4.98 -7.03 14.60
C LEU A 49 -5.93 -6.27 15.51
N ASP A 50 -5.78 -4.94 15.55
CA ASP A 50 -6.63 -4.05 16.36
C ASP A 50 -7.25 -2.97 15.47
N VAL A 51 -8.49 -2.56 15.80
CA VAL A 51 -9.21 -1.49 15.11
C VAL A 51 -9.61 -0.42 16.12
N ALA A 52 -8.97 0.74 16.03
CA ALA A 52 -9.24 1.92 16.86
C ALA A 52 -9.95 3.02 16.05
N GLY A 53 -10.16 4.19 16.66
CA GLY A 53 -10.67 5.39 15.97
C GLY A 53 -12.13 5.76 16.25
N PHE A 54 -12.73 5.18 17.29
CA PHE A 54 -14.11 5.46 17.67
C PHE A 54 -14.41 6.97 17.82
N PRO A 55 -15.58 7.46 17.36
CA PRO A 55 -16.60 6.77 16.55
C PRO A 55 -16.50 7.11 15.05
N ASN A 56 -15.44 7.80 14.61
CA ASN A 56 -15.41 8.46 13.30
C ASN A 56 -14.35 7.91 12.35
N ARG A 57 -13.50 7.01 12.81
CA ARG A 57 -12.38 6.44 12.06
C ARG A 57 -12.30 4.94 12.27
N PHE A 58 -11.77 4.24 11.28
CA PHE A 58 -11.25 2.88 11.43
C PHE A 58 -9.74 2.96 11.21
N ASP A 59 -9.02 2.96 12.32
CA ASP A 59 -7.57 2.96 12.35
C ASP A 59 -7.12 1.53 12.70
N THR A 60 -6.87 0.73 11.66
CA THR A 60 -6.51 -0.68 11.82
C THR A 60 -5.00 -0.83 11.88
N THR A 61 -4.49 -1.48 12.92
CA THR A 61 -3.06 -1.77 13.10
C THR A 61 -2.84 -3.27 13.12
N LEU A 62 -1.97 -3.77 12.24
CA LEU A 62 -1.46 -5.14 12.27
C LEU A 62 -0.04 -5.09 12.81
N THR A 63 0.31 -5.95 13.77
CA THR A 63 1.66 -6.01 14.36
C THR A 63 2.37 -7.32 14.04
N ASP A 64 3.70 -7.25 13.92
CA ASP A 64 4.58 -8.37 13.56
C ASP A 64 4.05 -9.13 12.34
N VAL A 65 3.95 -8.39 11.23
CA VAL A 65 3.40 -8.91 9.98
C VAL A 65 4.51 -9.62 9.23
N ARG A 66 4.25 -10.86 8.82
CA ARG A 66 5.13 -11.68 7.99
C ARG A 66 4.27 -12.34 6.93
N MET A 67 4.49 -12.00 5.68
CA MET A 67 3.78 -12.57 4.54
C MET A 67 4.79 -13.20 3.59
N ALA A 68 4.64 -14.48 3.27
CA ALA A 68 5.44 -15.13 2.24
C ALA A 68 4.55 -15.85 1.22
N ASP A 69 4.80 -15.56 -0.05
CA ASP A 69 4.18 -16.22 -1.19
C ASP A 69 4.95 -17.51 -1.52
N PRO A 70 4.30 -18.68 -1.45
CA PRO A 70 4.96 -19.97 -1.66
C PRO A 70 5.33 -20.21 -3.13
N VAL A 71 4.68 -19.51 -4.07
CA VAL A 71 4.90 -19.71 -5.51
C VAL A 71 6.13 -18.95 -5.97
N THR A 72 6.23 -17.67 -5.58
CA THR A 72 7.33 -16.80 -6.00
C THR A 72 8.52 -16.84 -5.03
N GLY A 73 8.33 -17.33 -3.81
CA GLY A 73 9.33 -17.30 -2.74
C GLY A 73 9.63 -15.90 -2.23
N VAL A 74 8.78 -14.92 -2.57
CA VAL A 74 8.86 -13.55 -2.06
C VAL A 74 8.28 -13.51 -0.67
N ALA A 75 8.98 -12.85 0.26
CA ALA A 75 8.51 -12.61 1.61
C ALA A 75 8.65 -11.13 1.97
N TRP A 76 7.72 -10.64 2.78
CA TRP A 76 7.75 -9.31 3.34
C TRP A 76 7.49 -9.40 4.84
N SER A 77 8.26 -8.66 5.63
CA SER A 77 8.05 -8.57 7.07
C SER A 77 8.17 -7.15 7.58
N ALA A 78 7.28 -6.77 8.48
CA ALA A 78 7.20 -5.43 9.03
C ALA A 78 6.76 -5.48 10.50
N PRO A 79 7.35 -4.65 11.38
CA PRO A 79 6.96 -4.62 12.80
C PRO A 79 5.51 -4.19 13.01
N PHE A 80 4.98 -3.34 12.13
CA PHE A 80 3.56 -3.05 12.05
C PHE A 80 3.18 -2.56 10.64
N VAL A 81 1.89 -2.55 10.32
CA VAL A 81 1.32 -1.76 9.22
C VAL A 81 -0.02 -1.19 9.68
N GLN A 82 -0.31 0.04 9.29
CA GLN A 82 -1.58 0.69 9.63
C GLN A 82 -2.41 1.02 8.40
N PHE A 83 -3.70 0.79 8.48
CA PHE A 83 -4.69 1.19 7.48
C PHE A 83 -5.68 2.14 8.15
N LEU A 84 -5.70 3.40 7.71
CA LEU A 84 -6.50 4.47 8.30
C LEU A 84 -7.61 4.85 7.33
N SER A 85 -8.85 4.88 7.79
CA SER A 85 -9.99 5.34 7.00
C SER A 85 -11.02 6.06 7.86
N LEU A 86 -11.87 6.87 7.24
CA LEU A 86 -13.01 7.49 7.91
C LEU A 86 -14.15 6.47 7.97
N ALA A 87 -14.85 6.40 9.10
CA ALA A 87 -15.92 5.40 9.30
C ALA A 87 -17.06 5.54 8.27
N TYR A 88 -17.31 6.76 7.78
CA TYR A 88 -18.30 7.05 6.73
C TYR A 88 -17.74 7.00 5.30
N LYS A 89 -16.43 6.77 5.13
CA LYS A 89 -15.74 6.56 3.83
C LYS A 89 -14.69 5.45 3.96
N PRO A 90 -15.09 4.21 4.30
CA PRO A 90 -14.14 3.12 4.54
C PRO A 90 -13.37 2.68 3.28
N HIS A 91 -13.82 3.07 2.08
CA HIS A 91 -13.17 2.83 0.80
C HIS A 91 -12.03 3.82 0.48
N GLN A 92 -11.78 4.82 1.35
CA GLN A 92 -10.64 5.73 1.25
C GLN A 92 -9.66 5.39 2.36
N VAL A 93 -8.57 4.72 1.97
CA VAL A 93 -7.63 4.08 2.92
C VAL A 93 -6.26 4.72 2.79
N ILE A 94 -5.64 5.04 3.93
CA ILE A 94 -4.23 5.43 4.02
C ILE A 94 -3.47 4.30 4.68
N ALA A 95 -2.63 3.62 3.92
CA ALA A 95 -1.63 2.70 4.41
C ALA A 95 -0.42 3.47 4.94
N VAL A 96 0.05 3.13 6.13
CA VAL A 96 1.27 3.66 6.75
C VAL A 96 2.21 2.49 7.03
N LEU A 97 3.42 2.60 6.51
CA LEU A 97 4.49 1.62 6.71
C LEU A 97 5.39 2.05 7.86
N PRO A 98 6.02 1.09 8.57
CA PRO A 98 6.98 1.39 9.62
C PRO A 98 8.28 1.88 9.01
N GLU A 99 9.05 2.67 9.76
CA GLU A 99 10.32 3.25 9.31
C GLU A 99 11.33 2.22 8.80
N GLN A 100 11.27 0.99 9.32
CA GLN A 100 12.07 -0.14 8.83
C GLN A 100 11.18 -1.35 8.55
N HIS A 101 11.37 -1.97 7.39
CA HIS A 101 10.79 -3.26 7.04
C HIS A 101 11.71 -4.04 6.10
N VAL A 102 11.44 -5.33 5.92
CA VAL A 102 12.30 -6.24 5.15
C VAL A 102 11.51 -6.87 4.02
N PHE A 103 12.12 -6.88 2.83
CA PHE A 103 11.61 -7.54 1.65
C PHE A 103 12.62 -8.58 1.17
N SER A 104 12.23 -9.85 1.16
CA SER A 104 13.06 -10.98 0.79
C SER A 104 12.55 -11.60 -0.51
N THR A 105 13.49 -12.01 -1.34
CA THR A 105 13.26 -12.78 -2.57
C THR A 105 14.14 -14.02 -2.52
N PRO A 106 13.92 -15.02 -3.41
CA PRO A 106 14.83 -16.18 -3.48
C PRO A 106 16.30 -15.81 -3.77
N LEU A 107 16.55 -14.62 -4.31
CA LEU A 107 17.87 -14.15 -4.72
C LEU A 107 18.57 -13.30 -3.65
N GLN A 108 17.81 -12.53 -2.89
CA GLN A 108 18.35 -11.54 -1.95
C GLN A 108 17.33 -11.08 -0.93
N THR A 109 17.83 -10.59 0.20
CA THR A 109 17.07 -9.88 1.23
C THR A 109 17.41 -8.41 1.19
N MET A 110 16.39 -7.56 1.16
CA MET A 110 16.51 -6.11 1.18
C MET A 110 15.93 -5.58 2.49
N THR A 111 16.73 -4.83 3.24
CA THR A 111 16.24 -4.02 4.35
C THR A 111 15.92 -2.63 3.81
N ILE A 112 14.70 -2.19 4.05
CA ILE A 112 14.17 -0.91 3.57
C ILE A 112 13.96 -0.03 4.80
N ASP A 113 14.68 1.09 4.82
CA ASP A 113 14.62 2.13 5.85
C ASP A 113 14.09 3.43 5.23
N HIS A 114 13.21 4.15 5.91
CA HIS A 114 12.72 5.45 5.46
C HIS A 114 12.19 6.29 6.63
N GLU A 115 12.24 7.62 6.52
CA GLU A 115 11.58 8.49 7.52
C GLU A 115 10.05 8.38 7.44
N ARG A 116 9.52 8.17 6.23
CA ARG A 116 8.08 8.14 6.00
C ARG A 116 7.74 7.40 4.73
N ALA A 117 6.80 6.46 4.81
CA ALA A 117 6.15 5.91 3.63
C ALA A 117 4.65 5.77 3.88
N ARG A 118 3.86 6.33 2.96
CA ARG A 118 2.39 6.32 3.01
C ARG A 118 1.80 6.05 1.64
N GLY A 119 0.80 5.18 1.60
CA GLY A 119 -0.02 4.91 0.41
C GLY A 119 -1.45 5.34 0.65
N SER A 120 -2.00 6.23 -0.17
CA SER A 120 -3.41 6.61 -0.15
C SER A 120 -4.14 5.92 -1.30
N LEU A 121 -5.19 5.17 -1.00
CA LEU A 121 -6.05 4.49 -1.97
C LEU A 121 -7.46 5.07 -1.89
N PHE A 122 -8.01 5.44 -3.04
CA PHE A 122 -9.39 5.86 -3.23
C PHE A 122 -10.06 4.79 -4.09
N LEU A 123 -10.96 4.03 -3.47
CA LEU A 123 -11.67 2.93 -4.10
C LEU A 123 -13.13 3.32 -4.32
N GLY A 124 -13.75 2.84 -5.39
CA GLY A 124 -15.16 3.05 -5.64
C GLY A 124 -16.03 2.36 -4.59
N ALA A 125 -17.15 2.97 -4.22
CA ALA A 125 -18.08 2.47 -3.20
C ALA A 125 -18.94 1.29 -3.71
N SER A 126 -18.31 0.23 -4.19
CA SER A 126 -18.93 -1.03 -4.62
C SER A 126 -18.22 -2.22 -3.98
N THR A 127 -18.81 -3.41 -4.07
CA THR A 127 -18.20 -4.64 -3.53
C THR A 127 -16.93 -5.06 -4.26
N ALA A 128 -16.78 -4.65 -5.53
CA ALA A 128 -15.58 -4.88 -6.32
C ALA A 128 -14.41 -3.99 -5.86
N LEU A 129 -14.70 -2.84 -5.24
CA LEU A 129 -13.70 -1.85 -4.83
C LEU A 129 -12.74 -1.45 -5.97
N PRO A 130 -13.26 -0.96 -7.12
CA PRO A 130 -12.41 -0.54 -8.22
C PRO A 130 -11.52 0.62 -7.79
N LEU A 131 -10.24 0.59 -8.15
CA LEU A 131 -9.33 1.68 -7.87
C LEU A 131 -9.70 2.90 -8.72
N GLU A 132 -9.99 4.00 -8.06
CA GLU A 132 -10.16 5.31 -8.70
C GLU A 132 -8.83 6.07 -8.72
N ARG A 133 -8.11 6.05 -7.60
CA ARG A 133 -6.81 6.72 -7.45
C ARG A 133 -5.95 6.08 -6.38
N ALA A 134 -4.66 5.92 -6.65
CA ALA A 134 -3.64 5.57 -5.67
C ALA A 134 -2.53 6.62 -5.66
N VAL A 135 -1.98 6.94 -4.49
CA VAL A 135 -0.80 7.79 -4.34
C VAL A 135 0.11 7.20 -3.27
N ILE A 136 1.36 6.92 -3.61
CA ILE A 136 2.40 6.47 -2.70
C ILE A 136 3.42 7.59 -2.59
N VAL A 137 3.80 7.94 -1.35
CA VAL A 137 4.84 8.91 -1.04
C VAL A 137 5.82 8.28 -0.08
N ILE A 138 7.11 8.39 -0.39
CA ILE A 138 8.22 7.91 0.42
C ILE A 138 9.24 9.04 0.57
N ASP A 139 9.69 9.31 1.79
CA ASP A 139 10.69 10.33 2.11
C ASP A 139 11.90 9.66 2.79
N ALA A 140 13.11 10.09 2.37
CA ALA A 140 14.40 9.64 2.87
C ALA A 140 14.56 8.11 2.88
N LEU A 141 14.32 7.48 1.73
CA LEU A 141 14.44 6.03 1.55
C LEU A 141 15.91 5.61 1.46
N ASN A 142 16.24 4.53 2.14
CA ASN A 142 17.48 3.77 2.02
C ASN A 142 17.12 2.29 1.88
N VAL A 143 17.65 1.65 0.84
CA VAL A 143 17.50 0.22 0.60
C VAL A 143 18.88 -0.41 0.65
N SER A 144 19.07 -1.38 1.53
CA SER A 144 20.30 -2.16 1.63
C SER A 144 20.03 -3.62 1.30
N SER A 145 20.82 -4.20 0.40
CA SER A 145 20.68 -5.58 -0.03
C SER A 145 21.73 -6.49 0.58
N SER A 146 21.35 -7.75 0.84
CA SER A 146 22.26 -8.84 1.17
C SER A 146 23.29 -9.15 0.08
N LEU A 147 23.09 -8.66 -1.15
CA LEU A 147 24.08 -8.74 -2.24
C LEU A 147 25.13 -7.62 -2.17
N GLY A 148 25.08 -6.75 -1.16
CA GLY A 148 26.08 -5.72 -0.92
C GLY A 148 25.91 -4.44 -1.75
N TRP A 149 24.77 -4.29 -2.43
CA TRP A 149 24.39 -3.00 -3.03
C TRP A 149 23.43 -2.25 -2.10
N ASP A 150 23.45 -0.93 -2.24
CA ASP A 150 22.54 -0.04 -1.53
C ASP A 150 22.13 1.11 -2.44
N VAL A 151 20.95 1.66 -2.18
CA VAL A 151 20.37 2.77 -2.94
C VAL A 151 19.70 3.70 -1.94
N THR A 152 19.98 5.00 -2.05
CA THR A 152 19.22 6.01 -1.31
C THR A 152 18.42 6.89 -2.25
N LEU A 153 17.30 7.39 -1.75
CA LEU A 153 16.37 8.24 -2.47
C LEU A 153 15.84 9.31 -1.51
N GLY A 154 16.05 10.58 -1.84
CA GLY A 154 15.56 11.70 -1.04
C GLY A 154 14.04 11.74 -0.94
N GLN A 155 13.35 11.65 -2.08
CA GLN A 155 11.88 11.59 -2.13
C GLN A 155 11.38 10.79 -3.33
N GLY A 156 10.34 9.99 -3.13
CA GLY A 156 9.62 9.28 -4.18
C GLY A 156 8.13 9.53 -4.09
N ARG A 157 7.50 9.79 -5.23
CA ARG A 157 6.05 9.87 -5.37
C ARG A 157 5.62 9.03 -6.57
N VAL A 158 4.65 8.16 -6.36
CA VAL A 158 3.99 7.40 -7.42
C VAL A 158 2.50 7.65 -7.31
N ALA A 159 1.83 7.92 -8.42
CA ALA A 159 0.39 8.10 -8.47
C ALA A 159 -0.19 7.30 -9.62
N ALA A 160 -1.36 6.70 -9.40
CA ALA A 160 -2.15 6.05 -10.43
C ALA A 160 -3.58 6.57 -10.35
N GLU A 161 -4.22 6.81 -11.49
CA GLU A 161 -5.58 7.33 -11.58
C GLU A 161 -6.32 6.66 -12.74
N ALA A 162 -7.54 6.20 -12.48
CA ALA A 162 -8.39 5.59 -13.51
C ALA A 162 -8.83 6.63 -14.54
N VAL A 163 -8.75 6.26 -15.83
CA VAL A 163 -9.18 7.12 -16.93
C VAL A 163 -10.66 6.88 -17.20
N ALA A 164 -11.53 7.82 -16.79
CA ALA A 164 -12.99 7.63 -16.86
C ALA A 164 -13.56 7.33 -18.27
N ALA A 165 -12.84 7.72 -19.34
CA ALA A 165 -13.27 7.53 -20.72
C ALA A 165 -12.77 6.23 -21.37
N ALA A 166 -11.89 5.48 -20.71
CA ALA A 166 -11.24 4.28 -21.26
C ALA A 166 -11.27 3.14 -20.24
N ASN A 167 -11.82 2.00 -20.65
CA ASN A 167 -11.90 0.82 -19.77
C ASN A 167 -10.50 0.34 -19.40
N ASP A 168 -10.34 -0.07 -18.14
CA ASP A 168 -9.13 -0.72 -17.60
C ASP A 168 -7.83 0.04 -17.93
N THR A 169 -7.93 1.36 -18.01
CA THR A 169 -6.85 2.26 -18.39
C THR A 169 -6.54 3.20 -17.24
N TYR A 170 -5.26 3.31 -16.91
CA TYR A 170 -4.78 4.11 -15.79
C TYR A 170 -3.65 5.03 -16.24
N ARG A 171 -3.72 6.29 -15.82
CA ARG A 171 -2.58 7.20 -15.90
C ARG A 171 -1.70 6.99 -14.68
N ILE A 172 -0.43 6.72 -14.91
CA ILE A 172 0.57 6.48 -13.89
C ILE A 172 1.64 7.57 -14.00
N GLY A 173 1.81 8.32 -12.92
CA GLY A 173 2.89 9.28 -12.76
C GLY A 173 3.86 8.80 -11.70
N ALA A 174 5.17 8.91 -11.95
CA ALA A 174 6.19 8.69 -10.94
C ALA A 174 7.21 9.83 -10.96
N GLU A 175 7.63 10.27 -9.78
CA GLU A 175 8.65 11.28 -9.60
C GLU A 175 9.58 10.85 -8.46
N PHE A 176 10.87 10.76 -8.74
CA PHE A 176 11.91 10.38 -7.80
C PHE A 176 12.98 11.45 -7.81
N SER A 177 13.43 11.90 -6.65
CA SER A 177 14.46 12.92 -6.53
C SER A 177 15.55 12.53 -5.54
N GLY A 178 16.79 12.91 -5.85
CA GLY A 178 17.95 12.62 -5.02
C GLY A 178 18.26 11.13 -4.94
N LEU A 179 18.20 10.44 -6.09
CA LEU A 179 18.56 9.03 -6.17
C LEU A 179 20.08 8.91 -6.23
N THR A 180 20.66 8.20 -5.28
CA THR A 180 22.10 7.90 -5.24
C THR A 180 22.31 6.39 -5.13
N PRO A 181 22.77 5.74 -6.21
CA PRO A 181 23.24 4.36 -6.15
C PRO A 181 24.59 4.30 -5.43
N SER A 182 24.86 3.22 -4.70
CA SER A 182 26.14 3.07 -4.02
C SER A 182 27.29 2.74 -4.97
N LEU A 183 28.53 2.90 -4.50
CA LEU A 183 29.74 2.67 -5.29
C LEU A 183 29.77 1.27 -5.93
N GLY A 184 29.26 0.25 -5.22
CA GLY A 184 29.16 -1.12 -5.74
C GLY A 184 28.14 -1.26 -6.88
N THR A 185 27.02 -0.55 -6.81
CA THR A 185 26.00 -0.54 -7.86
C THR A 185 26.42 0.30 -9.05
N ARG A 186 27.17 1.40 -8.84
CA ARG A 186 27.71 2.23 -9.91
C ARG A 186 28.69 1.48 -10.79
N ALA A 187 29.55 0.63 -10.23
CA ALA A 187 30.47 -0.18 -11.01
C ALA A 187 29.76 -1.15 -11.99
N VAL A 188 28.49 -1.50 -11.71
CA VAL A 188 27.66 -2.39 -12.54
C VAL A 188 26.74 -1.62 -13.48
N LEU A 189 26.08 -0.58 -12.98
CA LEU A 189 25.09 0.22 -13.74
C LEU A 189 25.75 1.28 -14.63
N ASP A 190 26.94 1.74 -14.26
CA ASP A 190 27.70 2.78 -14.94
C ASP A 190 29.19 2.43 -15.05
N PRO A 191 29.56 1.37 -15.78
CA PRO A 191 30.96 1.02 -15.97
C PRO A 191 31.77 2.10 -16.72
N GLY A 192 31.08 3.08 -17.33
CA GLY A 192 31.67 4.19 -18.08
C GLY A 192 31.81 5.50 -17.30
N ASP A 193 31.37 5.56 -16.03
CA ASP A 193 31.40 6.76 -15.18
C ASP A 193 30.71 7.99 -15.83
N VAL A 194 29.56 7.75 -16.48
CA VAL A 194 28.79 8.75 -17.23
C VAL A 194 27.64 9.34 -16.40
N LEU A 195 27.15 8.61 -15.39
CA LEU A 195 26.05 9.02 -14.53
C LEU A 195 26.54 9.97 -13.43
N PRO A 196 25.80 11.07 -13.15
CA PRO A 196 26.12 11.95 -12.05
C PRO A 196 26.09 11.22 -10.70
N ASP A 197 26.80 11.77 -9.71
CA ASP A 197 26.81 11.23 -8.34
C ASP A 197 25.43 11.16 -7.69
N THR A 198 24.51 12.00 -8.15
CA THR A 198 23.13 12.03 -7.73
C THR A 198 22.25 12.30 -8.94
N VAL A 199 21.28 11.42 -9.18
CA VAL A 199 20.24 11.70 -10.16
C VAL A 199 19.23 12.63 -9.49
N GLU A 200 19.27 13.90 -9.87
CA GLU A 200 18.49 14.96 -9.24
C GLU A 200 16.98 14.68 -9.34
N THR A 201 16.48 14.31 -10.52
CA THR A 201 15.07 14.01 -10.72
C THR A 201 14.86 13.02 -11.85
N VAL A 202 14.06 11.98 -11.60
CA VAL A 202 13.51 11.06 -12.59
C VAL A 202 12.00 11.23 -12.61
N ARG A 203 11.43 11.48 -13.78
CA ARG A 203 9.97 11.60 -13.98
C ARG A 203 9.51 10.58 -15.00
N LEU A 204 8.37 9.97 -14.73
CA LEU A 204 7.62 9.12 -15.63
C LEU A 204 6.18 9.62 -15.65
N ASP A 205 5.61 9.79 -16.84
CA ASP A 205 4.18 9.92 -17.06
C ASP A 205 3.84 8.87 -18.11
N ALA A 206 2.83 8.05 -17.85
CA ALA A 206 2.45 6.96 -18.72
C ALA A 206 0.95 6.71 -18.62
N THR A 207 0.32 6.37 -19.74
CA THR A 207 -1.03 5.82 -19.76
C THR A 207 -0.95 4.33 -20.11
N LEU A 208 -1.38 3.48 -19.19
CA LEU A 208 -1.31 2.03 -19.32
C LEU A 208 -2.71 1.44 -19.43
N ALA A 209 -2.92 0.54 -20.39
CA ALA A 209 -4.13 -0.28 -20.48
C ALA A 209 -3.85 -1.70 -19.95
N PHE A 210 -4.86 -2.32 -19.33
CA PHE A 210 -4.75 -3.64 -18.71
C PHE A 210 -5.76 -4.64 -19.26
N THR A 211 -5.59 -5.91 -18.92
CA THR A 211 -6.54 -6.98 -19.26
C THR A 211 -7.83 -6.89 -18.46
N ASP A 212 -7.75 -6.38 -17.23
CA ASP A 212 -8.82 -6.38 -16.23
C ASP A 212 -8.72 -5.12 -15.34
N PRO A 213 -9.81 -4.69 -14.70
CA PRO A 213 -9.79 -3.53 -13.80
C PRO A 213 -8.91 -3.80 -12.58
N TRP A 214 -8.30 -2.74 -12.05
CA TRP A 214 -7.62 -2.80 -10.76
C TRP A 214 -8.66 -2.74 -9.66
N ASP A 215 -9.15 -3.89 -9.23
CA ASP A 215 -10.15 -4.02 -8.18
C ASP A 215 -9.75 -5.10 -7.16
N ARG A 216 -10.66 -5.50 -6.27
CA ARG A 216 -10.39 -6.54 -5.27
C ARG A 216 -9.92 -7.87 -5.91
N SER A 217 -10.47 -8.24 -7.06
CA SER A 217 -10.11 -9.48 -7.75
C SER A 217 -8.69 -9.46 -8.33
N ALA A 218 -8.16 -8.26 -8.62
CA ALA A 218 -6.79 -8.07 -9.07
C ALA A 218 -5.74 -8.56 -8.06
N ILE A 219 -6.10 -8.57 -6.78
CA ILE A 219 -5.24 -9.02 -5.68
C ILE A 219 -5.60 -10.46 -5.25
N GLU A 220 -6.89 -10.81 -5.29
CA GLU A 220 -7.36 -12.09 -4.76
C GLU A 220 -7.31 -13.25 -5.75
N VAL A 221 -7.43 -12.99 -7.06
CA VAL A 221 -7.59 -14.00 -8.10
C VAL A 221 -6.45 -13.96 -9.11
N ALA A 222 -6.29 -12.87 -9.83
CA ALA A 222 -5.30 -12.75 -10.89
C ALA A 222 -4.88 -11.29 -11.08
N ARG A 223 -3.56 -11.06 -11.14
CA ARG A 223 -3.01 -9.72 -11.36
C ARG A 223 -3.22 -9.30 -12.82
N PRO A 224 -3.87 -8.15 -13.09
CA PRO A 224 -4.07 -7.65 -14.45
C PRO A 224 -2.74 -7.46 -15.17
N GLN A 225 -2.70 -7.83 -16.45
CA GLN A 225 -1.51 -7.70 -17.29
C GLN A 225 -1.59 -6.45 -18.17
N ILE A 226 -0.45 -5.80 -18.42
CA ILE A 226 -0.37 -4.63 -19.31
C ILE A 226 -0.64 -5.07 -20.75
N THR A 227 -1.54 -4.38 -21.44
CA THR A 227 -1.90 -4.62 -22.85
C THR A 227 -1.41 -3.52 -23.78
N ALA A 228 -1.30 -2.28 -23.30
CA ALA A 228 -0.74 -1.16 -24.03
C ALA A 228 -0.04 -0.16 -23.09
N ILE A 229 0.96 0.53 -23.63
CA ILE A 229 1.74 1.57 -22.94
C ILE A 229 1.82 2.79 -23.87
N ASP A 230 1.42 3.95 -23.35
CA ASP A 230 1.59 5.26 -23.99
C ASP A 230 2.39 6.17 -23.03
N LEU A 231 3.40 6.89 -23.54
CA LEU A 231 4.39 7.66 -22.75
C LEU A 231 4.39 9.15 -23.12
#